data_AF-A0A961VFZ3-F1
#
_entry.id   AF-A0A961VFZ3-F1
#
_cell.length_a   1.000
_cell.length_b   1.000
_cell.length_c   1.000
_cell.angle_alpha   90.00
_cell.angle_beta   90.00
_cell.angle_gamma   90.00
#
_symmetry.space_group_name_H-M   'P 1'
#
loop_
_entity.id
_entity.type
_entity.pdbx_description
1 polymer ?
#
loop_
_entity_poly.entity_id
_entity_poly.type
_entity_poly.pdbx_seq_one_letter_code
_entity_poly.pdbx_strand_id
1 'polypeptide(L)' 'MSDLTLEQIVEKAKRHVPSAEERREQRISLIMGLRSRRSTLTREEVTNFLDQNEGHVSSSAVRTASDEESG' A
#
# COMPACT_ATOMS: atom_id res chain seq x y z
N MET A 1 -26.03 9.82 -6.96
CA MET A 1 -25.21 8.75 -6.36
C MET A 1 -25.81 8.46 -5.00
N SER A 2 -26.10 7.21 -4.67
CA SER A 2 -26.57 6.86 -3.33
C SER A 2 -25.36 6.82 -2.40
N ASP A 3 -25.38 7.66 -1.36
CA ASP A 3 -24.34 7.65 -0.35
C ASP A 3 -24.33 6.30 0.38
N LEU A 4 -23.13 5.74 0.55
CA LEU A 4 -22.97 4.49 1.29
C LEU A 4 -23.18 4.74 2.78
N THR A 5 -23.87 3.83 3.45
CA THR A 5 -23.93 3.78 4.92
C THR A 5 -22.55 3.47 5.51
N LEU A 6 -22.35 3.78 6.80
CA LEU A 6 -21.10 3.49 7.49
C LEU A 6 -20.76 2.00 7.46
N GLU A 7 -21.76 1.13 7.65
CA GLU A 7 -21.63 -0.32 7.59
C GLU A 7 -21.13 -0.78 6.22
N GLN A 8 -21.68 -0.21 5.14
CA GLN A 8 -21.25 -0.51 3.77
C GLN A 8 -19.82 -0.04 3.48
N ILE A 9 -19.42 1.11 4.03
CA ILE A 9 -18.05 1.62 3.91
C ILE A 9 -17.07 0.70 4.65
N VAL A 10 -17.41 0.26 5.86
CA VAL A 10 -16.59 -0.66 6.66
C VAL A 10 -16.41 -1.99 5.94
N GLU A 11 -17.49 -2.57 5.40
CA GLU A 11 -17.42 -3.82 4.64
C GLU A 11 -16.58 -3.69 3.36
N LYS A 12 -16.66 -2.54 2.69
CA LYS A 12 -15.81 -2.24 1.53
C LYS A 12 -14.34 -2.11 1.93
N ALA A 13 -14.05 -1.45 3.05
CA ALA A 13 -12.69 -1.27 3.55
C ALA A 13 -12.03 -2.60 3.94
N LYS A 14 -12.76 -3.49 4.62
CA LYS A 14 -12.25 -4.83 5.00
C LYS A 14 -11.84 -5.69 3.80
N ARG A 15 -12.50 -5.52 2.66
CA ARG A 15 -12.24 -6.26 1.42
C ARG A 15 -11.22 -5.59 0.52
N HIS A 16 -10.87 -4.34 0.81
CA HIS A 16 -9.93 -3.59 -0.01
C HIS A 16 -8.52 -4.11 0.23
N VAL A 17 -7.88 -4.56 -0.84
CA VAL A 17 -6.46 -4.89 -0.87
C VAL A 17 -5.74 -3.70 -1.51
N PRO A 18 -4.96 -2.94 -0.74
CA PRO A 18 -4.29 -1.77 -1.29
C PRO A 18 -3.23 -2.20 -2.30
N SER A 19 -3.23 -1.53 -3.45
CA SER A 19 -2.18 -1.62 -4.45
C SER A 19 -0.83 -1.24 -3.85
N ALA A 20 0.26 -1.55 -4.56
CA ALA A 20 1.58 -1.21 -4.05
C ALA A 20 1.82 0.31 -3.96
N GLU A 21 1.23 1.08 -4.88
CA GLU A 21 1.22 2.54 -4.85
C GLU A 21 0.45 3.07 -3.63
N GLU A 22 -0.76 2.57 -3.38
CA GLU A 22 -1.56 2.95 -2.20
C GLU A 22 -0.83 2.60 -0.90
N ARG A 23 -0.22 1.40 -0.82
CA ARG A 23 0.60 1.00 0.33
C ARG A 23 1.78 1.95 0.54
N ARG A 24 2.43 2.39 -0.53
CA ARG A 24 3.54 3.34 -0.48
C ARG A 24 3.09 4.70 0.03
N GLU A 25 1.99 5.21 -0.53
CA GLU A 25 1.39 6.49 -0.14
C GLU A 25 0.94 6.51 1.35
N GLN A 26 0.36 5.40 1.81
CA GLN A 26 0.03 5.18 3.22
C GLN A 26 1.28 5.21 4.11
N ARG A 27 2.37 4.54 3.71
CA ARG A 27 3.64 4.56 4.46
C ARG A 27 4.26 5.94 4.51
N ILE A 28 4.30 6.67 3.39
CA ILE A 28 4.79 8.05 3.37
C ILE A 28 4.01 8.89 4.38
N SER A 29 2.68 8.84 4.31
CA SER A 29 1.81 9.59 5.22
C SER A 29 2.05 9.24 6.68
N LEU A 30 2.24 7.95 7.00
CA LEU A 30 2.57 7.49 8.35
C LEU A 30 3.91 8.04 8.83
N ILE A 31 4.97 7.90 8.02
CA ILE A 31 6.32 8.39 8.37
C ILE A 31 6.29 9.91 8.61
N MET A 32 5.59 10.65 7.75
CA MET A 32 5.44 12.10 7.87
C MET A 32 4.65 12.51 9.12
N GLY A 33 3.72 11.67 9.59
CA GLY A 33 2.99 11.88 10.84
C GLY A 33 3.79 11.52 12.10
N LEU A 34 4.70 10.55 11.99
CA LEU A 34 5.59 10.12 13.09
C LEU A 34 6.82 11.01 13.27
N ARG A 35 7.18 11.81 12.26
CA ARG A 35 8.36 12.68 12.36
C ARG A 35 8.20 13.68 13.51
N SER A 36 9.29 13.94 14.21
CA SER A 36 9.35 14.99 15.23
C SER A 36 9.04 16.36 14.61
N ARG A 37 8.42 17.26 15.39
CA ARG A 37 8.20 18.66 14.99
C ARG A 37 9.48 19.42 14.67
N ARG A 38 10.63 18.93 15.16
CA ARG A 38 11.96 19.50 14.88
C ARG A 38 12.65 18.87 13.66
N SER A 39 12.03 17.87 13.04
CA SER A 39 12.58 17.20 11.87
C SER A 39 12.45 18.09 10.64
N THR A 40 13.51 18.16 9.85
CA THR A 40 13.51 18.76 8.51
C THR A 40 13.10 17.77 7.42
N LEU A 41 12.79 16.52 7.80
CA LEU A 41 12.42 15.44 6.88
C LEU A 41 11.22 15.84 6.03
N THR A 42 11.41 15.83 4.72
CA THR A 42 10.42 16.19 3.73
C THR A 42 9.72 14.95 3.16
N ARG A 43 8.58 15.18 2.51
CA ARG A 43 7.83 14.12 1.84
C ARG A 43 8.64 13.50 0.68
N GLU A 44 9.41 14.33 -0.01
CA GLU A 44 10.26 13.93 -1.14
C GLU A 44 11.41 13.03 -0.69
N GLU A 45 12.09 13.37 0.42
CA GLU A 45 13.14 12.51 0.99
C GLU A 45 12.60 11.13 1.38
N VAL A 46 11.40 11.07 1.98
CA VAL A 46 10.76 9.79 2.32
C VAL A 46 10.37 9.01 1.07
N THR A 47 9.81 9.68 0.06
CA THR A 47 9.47 9.11 -1.25
C THR A 47 10.70 8.44 -1.88
N ASN A 48 11.80 9.19 -2.00
CA ASN A 48 13.04 8.72 -2.58
C ASN A 48 13.66 7.57 -1.76
N PHE A 49 13.61 7.67 -0.42
CA PHE A 49 14.08 6.60 0.46
C PHE A 49 13.32 5.29 0.23
N LEU A 50 11.98 5.34 0.16
CA LEU A 50 11.17 4.14 -0.07
C LEU A 50 11.42 3.54 -1.46
N ASP A 51 11.59 4.38 -2.49
CA ASP A 51 11.88 3.90 -3.85
C ASP A 51 13.22 3.16 -3.94
N GLN A 52 14.22 3.65 -3.21
CA GLN A 52 15.56 3.04 -3.19
C GLN A 52 15.61 1.75 -2.36
N ASN A 53 14.81 1.64 -1.30
CA ASN A 53 14.94 0.57 -0.31
C ASN A 53 13.90 -0.55 -0.47
N GLU A 54 12.71 -0.25 -0.99
CA GLU A 54 11.64 -1.25 -1.12
C GLU A 54 11.64 -1.95 -2.49
N GLY A 55 12.51 -1.50 -3.40
CA GLY A 55 12.59 -1.97 -4.77
C GLY A 55 11.36 -1.52 -5.58
N HIS A 56 11.55 -1.26 -6.88
CA HIS A 56 10.41 -1.08 -7.77
C HIS A 56 9.53 -2.32 -7.65
N VAL A 57 8.29 -2.10 -7.28
CA VAL A 57 7.28 -3.13 -7.09
C VAL A 57 7.20 -3.95 -8.39
N SER A 58 7.93 -5.06 -8.46
CA SER A 58 7.66 -6.08 -9.46
C SER A 58 6.29 -6.62 -9.10
N SER A 59 5.31 -6.29 -9.94
CA SER A 59 4.05 -6.98 -10.03
C SER A 59 4.31 -8.45 -10.37
N SER A 60 4.70 -9.25 -9.38
CA SER A 60 4.78 -10.70 -9.51
C SER A 60 4.36 -11.34 -8.20
N ALA A 61 3.05 -11.36 -8.01
CA ALA A 61 2.40 -12.45 -7.29
C ALA A 61 1.55 -13.21 -8.32
N VAL A 62 2.20 -13.72 -9.39
CA VAL A 62 1.63 -14.86 -10.10
C VAL A 62 1.78 -16.05 -9.14
N ARG A 63 0.68 -16.42 -8.49
CA ARG A 63 0.56 -17.75 -7.90
C ARG A 63 0.18 -18.68 -9.03
N THR A 64 1.16 -19.14 -9.81
CA THR A 64 0.98 -20.38 -10.57
C THR A 64 0.93 -21.50 -9.55
N ALA A 65 -0.29 -21.88 -9.18
CA ALA A 65 -0.52 -23.17 -8.55
C ALA A 65 -0.12 -24.25 -9.55
N SER A 66 0.65 -25.19 -9.01
CA SER A 66 1.37 -26.26 -9.67
C SER A 66 0.50 -27.11 -10.61
N ASP A 67 1.09 -27.46 -11.75
CA ASP A 67 0.91 -28.75 -12.42
C ASP A 67 0.83 -29.90 -11.39
N GLU A 68 -0.33 -30.53 -11.28
CA GLU A 68 -0.50 -31.96 -11.00
C GLU A 68 -1.91 -32.38 -11.46
N GLU A 69 -2.03 -32.92 -12.67
CA GLU A 69 -2.98 -34.01 -12.91
C GLU A 69 -2.42 -34.93 -14.00
N SER A 70 -1.78 -36.01 -13.56
CA SER A 70 -1.61 -37.22 -14.34
C SER A 70 -2.93 -37.98 -14.33
N GLY A 71 -3.46 -38.33 -15.51
CA GLY A 71 -4.64 -39.17 -15.71
C GLY A 71 -4.82 -39.50 -17.18
#